data_AF-A0A7D5GK91-F1
#
_entry.id   AF-A0A7D5GK91-F1
#
_cell.length_a   1.000
_cell.length_b   1.000
_cell.length_c   1.000
_cell.angle_alpha   90.00
_cell.angle_beta   90.00
_cell.angle_gamma   90.00
#
_symmetry.space_group_name_H-M   'P 1'
#
loop_
_entity.id
_entity.type
_entity.pdbx_description
1 polymer ?
#
loop_
_entity_poly.entity_id
_entity_poly.type
_entity_poly.pdbx_seq_one_letter_code
_entity_poly.pdbx_strand_id
1 'polypeptide(L)'
;MTAVEDVSTDPVARGLAGIFGVAALLAAIHFLVPAGVQEQFVFRHAAPNPITFLTAAYLHASDAHLLNNVVGFLIAALYTLGLALAADHRRWFWRAFIATALLVPVLVNATEWVIFTLQYPDVSAVSRGFSGAVAGFAGTLLVALYLFVRSRHGHQVAYLAGLSIFLLLFQLIDLRYAGTVRPLVAGLILLGIGLVAVSTLYEYNTRLRDVAVGREELWTVGAVLFVGVVVAFVVLALFPAPENVVSDGTFVNVYSHAAGFLWGLVIAILISDAGVVKFARSFADSMSRGTLLIIILISEILIFSLSIDLLNASGITLFGVLGIPVRKPVDGTVALLFSIFFLIGYVGAYNRYKLVRTYTKGIARCGWKITARPKRENLTISERRVWDKKEEGYLNTASRRFGTFAFLLILPWILSFLYLGEFNFNAIAAIYVITGILTGRLESGFNRLIVRRNSKKRAESEVVSIISSQQEAFLLILGAATQAGAQFLDTNEFVGLLVVLVLLAILFVIAYILAAKLY
;
A
#
# COMPACT_ATOMS: atom_id res chain seq x y z
N MET A 1 34.14 -47.89 20.05
CA MET A 1 33.86 -46.88 19.00
C MET A 1 32.84 -45.91 19.54
N THR A 2 33.34 -44.90 20.26
CA THR A 2 32.56 -43.76 20.76
C THR A 2 32.20 -42.88 19.56
N ALA A 3 30.91 -42.72 19.31
CA ALA A 3 30.42 -41.71 18.38
C ALA A 3 30.94 -40.36 18.87
N VAL A 4 31.85 -39.77 18.12
CA VAL A 4 32.17 -38.35 18.23
C VAL A 4 30.88 -37.66 17.84
N GLU A 5 30.14 -37.15 18.83
CA GLU A 5 29.12 -36.14 18.60
C GLU A 5 29.81 -35.00 17.88
N ASP A 6 29.59 -34.98 16.57
CA ASP A 6 29.99 -33.90 15.69
C ASP A 6 29.49 -32.61 16.35
N VAL A 7 30.41 -31.78 16.81
CA VAL A 7 30.14 -30.45 17.37
C VAL A 7 29.60 -29.64 16.21
N SER A 8 28.34 -29.87 15.86
CA SER A 8 27.64 -29.18 14.81
C SER A 8 27.49 -27.76 15.30
N THR A 9 28.44 -26.91 14.94
CA THR A 9 28.46 -25.50 15.29
C THR A 9 27.06 -24.91 15.13
N ASP A 10 26.54 -24.40 16.25
CA ASP A 10 25.18 -23.86 16.36
C ASP A 10 24.91 -22.95 15.14
N PRO A 11 23.88 -23.23 14.33
CA PRO A 11 23.48 -22.39 13.20
C PRO A 11 23.37 -20.91 13.54
N VAL A 12 22.99 -20.59 14.78
CA VAL A 12 22.98 -19.23 15.32
C VAL A 12 24.40 -18.69 15.42
N ALA A 13 25.31 -19.42 16.08
CA ALA A 13 26.70 -19.00 16.25
C ALA A 13 27.41 -18.76 14.91
N ARG A 14 27.19 -19.63 13.91
CA ARG A 14 27.71 -19.42 12.55
C ARG A 14 27.14 -18.16 11.92
N GLY A 15 25.82 -17.96 12.00
CA GLY A 15 25.16 -16.78 11.44
C GLY A 15 25.70 -15.47 12.02
N LEU A 16 25.82 -15.44 13.36
CA LEU A 16 26.40 -14.32 14.08
C LEU A 16 27.85 -14.08 13.70
N ALA A 17 28.67 -15.15 13.62
CA ALA A 17 30.07 -15.04 13.20
C ALA A 17 30.22 -14.44 11.78
N GLY A 18 29.34 -14.83 10.84
CA GLY A 18 29.33 -14.24 9.49
C GLY A 18 28.97 -12.76 9.49
N ILE A 19 27.92 -12.38 10.23
CA ILE A 19 27.47 -10.98 10.34
C ILE A 19 28.55 -10.12 11.01
N PHE A 20 29.01 -10.50 12.19
CA PHE A 20 30.05 -9.73 12.90
C PHE A 20 31.39 -9.76 12.17
N GLY A 21 31.69 -10.81 11.41
CA GLY A 21 32.86 -10.88 10.54
C GLY A 21 32.88 -9.80 9.46
N VAL A 22 31.73 -9.54 8.81
CA VAL A 22 31.62 -8.44 7.83
C VAL A 22 31.77 -7.08 8.52
N ALA A 23 31.13 -6.88 9.68
CA ALA A 23 31.30 -5.63 10.42
C ALA A 23 32.76 -5.38 10.85
N ALA A 24 33.44 -6.42 11.33
CA ALA A 24 34.85 -6.37 11.68
C ALA A 24 35.74 -6.13 10.46
N LEU A 25 35.42 -6.71 9.30
CA LEU A 25 36.13 -6.47 8.05
C LEU A 25 36.02 -5.00 7.61
N LEU A 26 34.82 -4.41 7.67
CA LEU A 26 34.63 -2.98 7.32
C LEU A 26 35.47 -2.07 8.24
N ALA A 27 35.47 -2.36 9.55
CA ALA A 27 36.29 -1.61 10.51
C ALA A 27 37.79 -1.82 10.27
N ALA A 28 38.23 -3.06 10.01
CA ALA A 28 39.62 -3.37 9.73
C ALA A 28 40.12 -2.65 8.47
N ILE A 29 39.33 -2.63 7.40
CA ILE A 29 39.67 -1.88 6.18
C ILE A 29 39.81 -0.39 6.49
N HIS A 30 38.85 0.19 7.20
CA HIS A 30 38.86 1.62 7.52
C HIS A 30 40.06 2.05 8.37
N PHE A 31 40.40 1.31 9.43
CA PHE A 31 41.42 1.71 10.39
C PHE A 31 42.83 1.17 10.09
N LEU A 32 42.97 0.05 9.38
CA LEU A 32 44.26 -0.61 9.17
C LEU A 32 44.85 -0.38 7.78
N VAL A 33 44.03 -0.04 6.78
CA VAL A 33 44.52 0.23 5.41
C VAL A 33 44.88 1.72 5.29
N PRO A 34 46.12 2.08 4.90
CA PRO A 34 46.51 3.49 4.75
C PRO A 34 45.63 4.25 3.75
N ALA A 35 45.33 5.52 4.03
CA ALA A 35 44.45 6.35 3.20
C ALA A 35 44.89 6.42 1.72
N GLY A 36 46.20 6.48 1.45
CA GLY A 36 46.74 6.49 0.08
C GLY A 36 46.49 5.18 -0.69
N VAL A 37 46.31 4.06 0.01
CA VAL A 37 45.90 2.79 -0.59
C VAL A 37 44.38 2.78 -0.79
N GLN A 38 43.61 3.23 0.21
CA GLN A 38 42.14 3.35 0.07
C GLN A 38 41.75 4.20 -1.14
N GLU A 39 42.44 5.31 -1.39
CA GLU A 39 42.16 6.23 -2.50
C GLU A 39 42.41 5.62 -3.89
N GLN A 40 43.14 4.50 -3.98
CA GLN A 40 43.30 3.74 -5.24
C GLN A 40 42.08 2.87 -5.55
N PHE A 41 41.29 2.53 -4.54
CA PHE A 41 40.15 1.61 -4.63
C PHE A 41 38.78 2.29 -4.58
N VAL A 42 38.72 3.62 -4.54
CA VAL A 42 37.47 4.39 -4.68
C VAL A 42 36.91 4.29 -6.10
N PHE A 43 35.59 4.32 -6.24
CA PHE A 43 34.95 4.24 -7.55
C PHE A 43 34.84 5.63 -8.17
N ARG A 44 35.59 5.87 -9.26
CA ARG A 44 35.56 7.13 -10.02
C ARG A 44 34.73 6.93 -11.28
N HIS A 45 33.60 7.63 -11.39
CA HIS A 45 32.63 7.41 -12.47
C HIS A 45 33.19 7.76 -13.86
N ALA A 46 34.07 8.77 -13.93
CA ALA A 46 34.72 9.21 -15.16
C ALA A 46 35.80 8.23 -15.68
N ALA A 47 36.30 7.33 -14.83
CA ALA A 47 37.35 6.38 -15.16
C ALA A 47 37.10 5.06 -14.41
N PRO A 48 36.06 4.29 -14.80
CA PRO A 48 35.65 3.11 -14.07
C PRO A 48 36.74 2.03 -14.13
N ASN A 49 37.12 1.50 -12.97
CA ASN A 49 37.97 0.32 -12.86
C ASN A 49 37.11 -0.87 -12.41
N PRO A 50 37.13 -2.02 -13.12
CA PRO A 50 36.31 -3.18 -12.76
C PRO A 50 36.41 -3.62 -11.29
N ILE A 51 37.57 -3.50 -10.65
CA ILE A 51 37.73 -3.90 -9.24
C ILE A 51 37.00 -2.95 -8.28
N THR A 52 36.89 -1.67 -8.64
CA THR A 52 36.31 -0.64 -7.78
C THR A 52 34.79 -0.69 -7.70
N PHE A 53 34.13 -1.44 -8.60
CA PHE A 53 32.70 -1.77 -8.44
C PHE A 53 32.40 -2.55 -7.16
N LEU A 54 33.36 -3.35 -6.66
CA LEU A 54 33.21 -4.04 -5.39
C LEU A 54 33.91 -3.28 -4.26
N THR A 55 35.20 -2.96 -4.43
CA THR A 55 36.03 -2.50 -3.31
C THR A 55 35.59 -1.15 -2.76
N ALA A 56 35.04 -0.26 -3.60
CA ALA A 56 34.60 1.05 -3.14
C ALA A 56 33.51 0.98 -2.07
N ALA A 57 32.67 -0.06 -2.08
CA ALA A 57 31.64 -0.25 -1.06
C ALA A 57 32.22 -0.57 0.33
N TYR A 58 33.47 -1.02 0.42
CA TYR A 58 34.11 -1.37 1.68
C TYR A 58 34.95 -0.22 2.27
N LEU A 59 35.11 0.88 1.52
CA LEU A 59 35.84 2.07 1.95
C LEU A 59 34.88 3.11 2.56
N HIS A 60 35.33 3.84 3.57
CA HIS A 60 34.51 4.86 4.24
C HIS A 60 35.23 6.19 4.30
N ALA A 61 34.46 7.28 4.18
CA ALA A 61 35.00 8.63 4.17
C ALA A 61 35.35 9.15 5.57
N SER A 62 34.71 8.61 6.60
CA SER A 62 34.83 9.06 7.99
C SER A 62 34.35 7.97 8.96
N ASP A 63 34.71 8.11 10.22
CA ASP A 63 34.26 7.22 11.30
C ASP A 63 32.75 7.21 11.46
N ALA A 64 32.11 8.38 11.31
CA ALA A 64 30.66 8.50 11.35
C ALA A 64 29.98 7.76 10.18
N HIS A 65 30.57 7.84 8.98
CA HIS A 65 30.07 7.10 7.83
C HIS A 65 30.20 5.58 8.04
N LEU A 66 31.33 5.11 8.57
CA LEU A 66 31.51 3.70 8.94
C LEU A 66 30.48 3.25 9.98
N LEU A 67 30.33 4.01 11.07
CA LEU A 67 29.44 3.67 12.17
C LEU A 67 27.99 3.52 11.68
N ASN A 68 27.50 4.48 10.89
CA ASN A 68 26.14 4.44 10.35
C ASN A 68 25.91 3.21 9.46
N ASN A 69 26.89 2.85 8.63
CA ASN A 69 26.79 1.67 7.77
C ASN A 69 26.84 0.37 8.58
N VAL A 70 27.72 0.28 9.58
CA VAL A 70 27.80 -0.90 10.45
C VAL A 70 26.52 -1.10 11.25
N VAL A 71 25.97 -0.04 11.85
CA VAL A 71 24.71 -0.11 12.60
C VAL A 71 23.55 -0.53 11.71
N GLY A 72 23.39 0.11 10.54
CA GLY A 72 22.33 -0.24 9.59
C GLY A 72 22.46 -1.68 9.08
N PHE A 73 23.68 -2.12 8.76
CA PHE A 73 23.98 -3.49 8.37
C PHE A 73 23.64 -4.49 9.47
N LEU A 74 24.11 -4.28 10.69
CA LEU A 74 23.87 -5.20 11.82
C LEU A 74 22.38 -5.34 12.09
N ILE A 75 21.64 -4.24 12.15
CA ILE A 75 20.18 -4.26 12.32
C ILE A 75 19.54 -5.11 11.21
N ALA A 76 19.76 -4.79 9.95
CA ALA A 76 19.10 -5.48 8.84
C ALA A 76 19.50 -6.97 8.77
N ALA A 77 20.78 -7.29 8.93
CA ALA A 77 21.29 -8.66 8.82
C ALA A 77 20.88 -9.55 10.00
N LEU A 78 20.90 -9.04 11.23
CA LEU A 78 20.49 -9.80 12.43
C LEU A 78 19.00 -10.14 12.39
N TYR A 79 18.14 -9.20 11.98
CA TYR A 79 16.71 -9.49 11.84
C TYR A 79 16.42 -10.44 10.68
N THR A 80 17.17 -10.32 9.57
CA THR A 80 17.08 -11.27 8.46
C THR A 80 17.43 -12.68 8.93
N LEU A 81 18.51 -12.84 9.72
CA LEU A 81 18.90 -14.11 10.33
C LEU A 81 17.81 -14.64 11.25
N GLY A 82 17.28 -13.81 12.14
CA GLY A 82 16.22 -14.20 13.08
C GLY A 82 14.97 -14.73 12.37
N LEU A 83 14.48 -14.00 11.35
CA LEU A 83 13.32 -14.43 10.56
C LEU A 83 13.60 -15.69 9.75
N ALA A 84 14.79 -15.81 9.15
CA ALA A 84 15.18 -16.99 8.40
C ALA A 84 15.29 -18.22 9.29
N LEU A 85 15.83 -18.10 10.51
CA LEU A 85 15.86 -19.18 11.49
C LEU A 85 14.45 -19.57 11.92
N ALA A 86 13.58 -18.58 12.19
CA ALA A 86 12.20 -18.81 12.60
C ALA A 86 11.32 -19.43 11.50
N ALA A 87 11.76 -19.38 10.24
CA ALA A 87 11.07 -19.94 9.08
C ALA A 87 11.80 -21.15 8.47
N ASP A 88 12.82 -21.68 9.14
CA ASP A 88 13.69 -22.78 8.68
C ASP A 88 14.35 -22.55 7.29
N HIS A 89 14.63 -21.29 6.95
CA HIS A 89 15.22 -20.87 5.68
C HIS A 89 16.73 -20.57 5.81
N ARG A 90 17.46 -21.41 6.55
CA ARG A 90 18.88 -21.19 6.88
C ARG A 90 19.80 -21.15 5.66
N ARG A 91 19.62 -22.09 4.74
CA ARG A 91 20.40 -22.16 3.49
C ARG A 91 20.14 -20.96 2.59
N TRP A 92 18.90 -20.48 2.57
CA TRP A 92 18.52 -19.26 1.86
C TRP A 92 19.21 -18.05 2.47
N PHE A 93 19.18 -17.89 3.80
CA PHE A 93 19.86 -16.79 4.49
C PHE A 93 21.32 -16.68 4.07
N TRP A 94 22.09 -17.77 4.10
CA TRP A 94 23.51 -17.72 3.75
C TRP A 94 23.76 -17.32 2.31
N ARG A 95 22.99 -17.87 1.37
CA ARG A 95 23.09 -17.51 -0.05
C ARG A 95 22.74 -16.03 -0.26
N ALA A 96 21.64 -15.57 0.33
CA ALA A 96 21.19 -14.18 0.26
C ALA A 96 22.19 -13.23 0.94
N PHE A 97 22.70 -13.58 2.11
CA PHE A 97 23.70 -12.80 2.86
C PHE A 97 24.99 -12.61 2.05
N ILE A 98 25.55 -13.69 1.50
CA ILE A 98 26.77 -13.63 0.69
C ILE A 98 26.52 -12.83 -0.59
N ALA A 99 25.41 -13.08 -1.28
CA ALA A 99 25.07 -12.35 -2.50
C ALA A 99 24.81 -10.86 -2.23
N THR A 100 24.14 -10.51 -1.13
CA THR A 100 23.92 -9.11 -0.74
C THR A 100 25.21 -8.42 -0.31
N ALA A 101 26.14 -9.12 0.34
CA ALA A 101 27.44 -8.55 0.69
C ALA A 101 28.38 -8.37 -0.52
N LEU A 102 28.32 -9.25 -1.52
CA LEU A 102 29.29 -9.27 -2.63
C LEU A 102 28.73 -8.79 -3.97
N LEU A 103 27.54 -9.21 -4.34
CA LEU A 103 26.95 -8.92 -5.65
C LEU A 103 26.20 -7.57 -5.67
N VAL A 104 25.47 -7.23 -4.59
CA VAL A 104 24.73 -5.95 -4.53
C VAL A 104 25.67 -4.74 -4.68
N PRO A 105 26.83 -4.64 -4.00
CA PRO A 105 27.78 -3.56 -4.26
C PRO A 105 28.13 -3.35 -5.74
N VAL A 106 28.40 -4.45 -6.45
CA VAL A 106 28.75 -4.43 -7.87
C VAL A 106 27.59 -3.87 -8.70
N LEU A 107 26.37 -4.36 -8.45
CA LEU A 107 25.17 -3.92 -9.17
C LEU A 107 24.80 -2.47 -8.85
N VAL A 108 24.99 -2.03 -7.61
CA VAL A 108 24.77 -0.64 -7.19
C VAL A 108 25.73 0.29 -7.92
N ASN A 109 27.04 0.05 -7.84
CA ASN A 109 28.04 0.88 -8.52
C ASN A 109 27.88 0.83 -10.05
N ALA A 110 27.44 -0.29 -10.62
CA ALA A 110 27.08 -0.38 -12.04
C ALA A 110 25.86 0.48 -12.39
N THR A 111 24.83 0.47 -11.54
CA THR A 111 23.63 1.30 -11.73
C THR A 111 23.99 2.79 -11.63
N GLU A 112 24.81 3.17 -10.65
CA GLU A 112 25.31 4.54 -10.50
C GLU A 112 26.12 4.97 -11.71
N TRP A 113 27.06 4.14 -12.16
CA TRP A 113 27.87 4.43 -13.35
C TRP A 113 27.02 4.72 -14.57
N VAL A 114 26.02 3.88 -14.85
CA VAL A 114 25.08 4.09 -15.96
C VAL A 114 24.31 5.40 -15.79
N ILE A 115 23.79 5.70 -14.59
CA ILE A 115 23.05 6.94 -14.32
C ILE A 115 23.95 8.17 -14.53
N PHE A 116 25.14 8.19 -13.94
CA PHE A 116 26.07 9.32 -14.07
C PHE A 116 26.59 9.49 -15.49
N THR A 117 26.93 8.41 -16.19
CA THR A 117 27.37 8.50 -17.60
C THR A 117 26.27 9.00 -18.52
N LEU A 118 25.01 8.61 -18.31
CA LEU A 118 23.90 8.97 -19.21
C LEU A 118 23.22 10.30 -18.84
N GLN A 119 23.08 10.62 -17.56
CA GLN A 119 22.31 11.78 -17.09
C GLN A 119 23.19 12.93 -16.60
N TYR A 120 24.42 12.63 -16.17
CA TYR A 120 25.32 13.62 -15.54
C TYR A 120 26.77 13.49 -16.05
N PRO A 121 27.02 13.47 -17.38
CA PRO A 121 28.33 13.14 -17.95
C PRO A 121 29.45 14.10 -17.52
N ASP A 122 29.12 15.34 -17.17
CA ASP A 122 30.08 16.38 -16.77
C ASP A 122 30.45 16.31 -15.28
N VAL A 123 29.82 15.43 -14.50
CA VAL A 123 30.04 15.32 -13.04
C VAL A 123 31.13 14.29 -12.74
N SER A 124 32.23 14.74 -12.15
CA SER A 124 33.32 13.89 -11.66
C SER A 124 33.02 13.31 -10.26
N ALA A 125 31.96 12.50 -10.18
CA ALA A 125 31.54 11.87 -8.93
C ALA A 125 32.48 10.75 -8.48
N VAL A 126 32.65 10.62 -7.15
CA VAL A 126 33.37 9.51 -6.51
C VAL A 126 32.44 8.79 -5.54
N SER A 127 32.32 7.47 -5.66
CA SER A 127 31.54 6.63 -4.75
C SER A 127 32.45 5.85 -3.80
N ARG A 128 32.02 5.80 -2.53
CA ARG A 128 32.56 4.94 -1.47
C ARG A 128 31.50 4.73 -0.39
N GLY A 129 31.53 3.57 0.26
CA GLY A 129 30.69 3.26 1.42
C GLY A 129 29.76 2.07 1.22
N PHE A 130 29.48 1.39 2.33
CA PHE A 130 28.69 0.16 2.35
C PHE A 130 27.18 0.41 2.34
N SER A 131 26.74 1.68 2.27
CA SER A 131 25.33 2.09 2.41
C SER A 131 24.41 1.51 1.33
N GLY A 132 24.90 1.33 0.09
CA GLY A 132 24.16 0.61 -0.95
C GLY A 132 23.92 -0.87 -0.59
N ALA A 133 24.90 -1.54 0.02
CA ALA A 133 24.74 -2.90 0.52
C ALA A 133 23.81 -2.95 1.75
N VAL A 134 23.89 -1.97 2.66
CA VAL A 134 22.96 -1.81 3.79
C VAL A 134 21.52 -1.72 3.30
N ALA A 135 21.28 -0.89 2.27
CA ALA A 135 19.97 -0.81 1.62
C ALA A 135 19.55 -2.18 1.03
N GLY A 136 20.50 -2.90 0.41
CA GLY A 136 20.28 -4.27 -0.06
C GLY A 136 19.92 -5.26 1.04
N PHE A 137 20.51 -5.14 2.24
CA PHE A 137 20.12 -5.93 3.40
C PHE A 137 18.71 -5.56 3.88
N ALA A 138 18.30 -4.30 3.79
CA ALA A 138 16.91 -3.90 4.07
C ALA A 138 15.91 -4.50 3.05
N GLY A 139 16.27 -4.53 1.76
CA GLY A 139 15.49 -5.24 0.74
C GLY A 139 15.42 -6.76 1.00
N THR A 140 16.54 -7.37 1.40
CA THR A 140 16.63 -8.78 1.79
C THR A 140 15.75 -9.09 3.02
N LEU A 141 15.72 -8.19 4.00
CA LEU A 141 14.89 -8.29 5.20
C LEU A 141 13.39 -8.36 4.86
N LEU A 142 12.93 -7.58 3.86
CA LEU A 142 11.54 -7.64 3.40
C LEU A 142 11.20 -9.03 2.80
N VAL A 143 12.15 -9.66 2.10
CA VAL A 143 11.99 -11.04 1.60
C VAL A 143 12.00 -12.05 2.74
N ALA A 144 12.86 -11.88 3.74
CA ALA A 144 12.87 -12.73 4.93
C ALA A 144 11.52 -12.67 5.66
N LEU A 145 10.93 -11.47 5.80
CA LEU A 145 9.59 -11.30 6.35
C LEU A 145 8.55 -12.00 5.50
N TYR A 146 8.60 -11.86 4.17
CA TYR A 146 7.68 -12.57 3.27
C TYR A 146 7.78 -14.09 3.48
N LEU A 147 8.98 -14.67 3.52
CA LEU A 147 9.17 -16.10 3.75
C LEU A 147 8.66 -16.53 5.12
N PHE A 148 8.92 -15.73 6.16
CA PHE A 148 8.43 -15.95 7.51
C PHE A 148 6.90 -15.97 7.58
N VAL A 149 6.23 -14.94 7.06
CA VAL A 149 4.76 -14.87 7.05
C VAL A 149 4.18 -15.99 6.17
N ARG A 150 4.81 -16.28 5.03
CA ARG A 150 4.36 -17.32 4.10
C ARG A 150 4.39 -18.70 4.74
N SER A 151 5.44 -19.02 5.50
CA SER A 151 5.59 -20.31 6.18
C SER A 151 4.47 -20.59 7.18
N ARG A 152 3.83 -19.54 7.72
CA ARG A 152 2.81 -19.63 8.77
C ARG A 152 1.38 -19.40 8.25
N HIS A 153 1.20 -18.42 7.38
CA HIS A 153 -0.11 -17.90 6.97
C HIS A 153 -0.37 -18.01 5.47
N GLY A 154 0.55 -18.62 4.73
CA GLY A 154 0.46 -18.79 3.28
C GLY A 154 0.83 -17.54 2.49
N HIS A 155 0.91 -17.73 1.17
CA HIS A 155 1.47 -16.75 0.23
C HIS A 155 0.64 -15.45 0.13
N GLN A 156 -0.68 -15.50 0.25
CA GLN A 156 -1.56 -14.33 0.14
C GLN A 156 -1.33 -13.34 1.28
N VAL A 157 -1.29 -13.83 2.53
CA VAL A 157 -1.07 -13.00 3.72
C VAL A 157 0.35 -12.42 3.71
N ALA A 158 1.33 -13.23 3.29
CA ALA A 158 2.70 -12.77 3.12
C ALA A 158 2.81 -11.66 2.06
N TYR A 159 2.09 -11.81 0.94
CA TYR A 159 2.04 -10.79 -0.11
C TYR A 159 1.39 -9.50 0.37
N LEU A 160 0.26 -9.59 1.08
CA LEU A 160 -0.39 -8.44 1.70
C LEU A 160 0.58 -7.71 2.64
N ALA A 161 1.20 -8.42 3.58
CA ALA A 161 2.13 -7.80 4.53
C ALA A 161 3.33 -7.14 3.84
N GLY A 162 3.97 -7.84 2.90
CA GLY A 162 5.12 -7.33 2.15
C GLY A 162 4.77 -6.10 1.29
N LEU A 163 3.68 -6.16 0.54
CA LEU A 163 3.21 -5.04 -0.29
C LEU A 163 2.79 -3.86 0.57
N SER A 164 2.09 -4.08 1.69
CA SER A 164 1.69 -3.02 2.60
C SER A 164 2.89 -2.27 3.15
N ILE A 165 3.92 -2.99 3.61
CA ILE A 165 5.16 -2.35 4.07
C ILE A 165 5.80 -1.58 2.92
N PHE A 166 5.93 -2.19 1.73
CA PHE A 166 6.54 -1.53 0.58
C PHE A 166 5.82 -0.23 0.19
N LEU A 167 4.49 -0.23 0.15
CA LEU A 167 3.70 0.97 -0.13
C LEU A 167 3.82 2.02 0.99
N LEU A 168 3.87 1.61 2.26
CA LEU A 168 4.11 2.53 3.38
C LEU A 168 5.51 3.15 3.34
N LEU A 169 6.52 2.43 2.84
CA LEU A 169 7.85 3.00 2.63
C LEU A 169 7.84 4.09 1.54
N PHE A 170 7.06 3.91 0.47
CA PHE A 170 6.84 4.99 -0.50
C PHE A 170 6.16 6.20 0.12
N GLN A 171 5.17 6.00 1.01
CA GLN A 171 4.55 7.11 1.74
C GLN A 171 5.57 7.83 2.62
N LEU A 172 6.49 7.09 3.22
CA LEU A 172 7.51 7.65 4.09
C LEU A 172 8.53 8.47 3.30
N ILE A 173 8.95 7.99 2.13
CA ILE A 173 9.80 8.74 1.19
C ILE A 173 9.07 10.01 0.72
N ASP A 174 7.80 9.88 0.34
CA ASP A 174 6.96 11.03 -0.04
C ASP A 174 6.89 12.07 1.07
N LEU A 175 6.58 11.64 2.30
CA LEU A 175 6.53 12.50 3.48
C LEU A 175 7.88 13.18 3.73
N ARG A 176 8.99 12.43 3.58
CA ARG A 176 10.35 12.94 3.78
C ARG A 176 10.70 14.08 2.83
N TYR A 177 10.31 13.97 1.55
CA TYR A 177 10.63 14.99 0.54
C TYR A 177 9.59 16.10 0.45
N ALA A 178 8.31 15.80 0.66
CA ALA A 178 7.23 16.78 0.62
C ALA A 178 7.09 17.58 1.93
N GLY A 179 7.64 17.08 3.04
CA GLY A 179 7.50 17.67 4.38
C GLY A 179 6.09 17.52 4.98
N THR A 180 5.15 16.92 4.24
CA THR A 180 3.76 16.69 4.66
C THR A 180 3.18 15.46 3.96
N VAL A 181 2.10 14.91 4.51
CA VAL A 181 1.37 13.80 3.88
C VAL A 181 0.51 14.37 2.76
N ARG A 182 0.86 14.07 1.50
CA ARG A 182 0.06 14.47 0.35
C ARG A 182 -1.19 13.55 0.27
N PRO A 183 -2.43 14.08 0.37
CA PRO A 183 -3.64 13.24 0.43
C PRO A 183 -3.79 12.30 -0.76
N LEU A 184 -3.38 12.73 -1.96
CA LEU A 184 -3.40 11.91 -3.16
C LEU A 184 -2.51 10.66 -3.03
N VAL A 185 -1.28 10.83 -2.56
CA VAL A 185 -0.30 9.75 -2.42
C VAL A 185 -0.74 8.78 -1.33
N ALA A 186 -1.19 9.30 -0.19
CA ALA A 186 -1.75 8.51 0.89
C ALA A 186 -2.99 7.73 0.44
N GLY A 187 -3.90 8.38 -0.30
CA GLY A 187 -5.09 7.74 -0.86
C GLY A 187 -4.76 6.58 -1.79
N LEU A 188 -3.77 6.74 -2.69
CA LEU A 188 -3.33 5.69 -3.61
C LEU A 188 -2.68 4.51 -2.87
N ILE A 189 -1.87 4.77 -1.85
CA ILE A 189 -1.24 3.73 -1.02
C ILE A 189 -2.29 2.94 -0.25
N LEU A 190 -3.22 3.64 0.38
CA LEU A 190 -4.32 3.02 1.13
C LEU A 190 -5.24 2.21 0.22
N LEU A 191 -5.53 2.72 -0.99
CA LEU A 191 -6.28 2.00 -2.00
C LEU A 191 -5.55 0.71 -2.39
N GLY A 192 -4.25 0.78 -2.66
CA GLY A 192 -3.43 -0.39 -2.99
C GLY A 192 -3.45 -1.46 -1.90
N ILE A 193 -3.24 -1.05 -0.64
CA ILE A 193 -3.32 -1.94 0.53
C ILE A 193 -4.73 -2.52 0.66
N GLY A 194 -5.76 -1.69 0.56
CA GLY A 194 -7.16 -2.08 0.67
C GLY A 194 -7.55 -3.13 -0.36
N LEU A 195 -7.18 -2.94 -1.63
CA LEU A 195 -7.47 -3.87 -2.72
C LEU A 195 -6.87 -5.26 -2.46
N VAL A 196 -5.62 -5.32 -1.98
CA VAL A 196 -4.95 -6.61 -1.68
C VAL A 196 -5.49 -7.25 -0.40
N ALA A 197 -5.79 -6.46 0.62
CA ALA A 197 -6.40 -6.95 1.86
C ALA A 197 -7.76 -7.59 1.56
N VAL A 198 -8.58 -6.91 0.76
CA VAL A 198 -9.90 -7.34 0.34
C VAL A 198 -9.84 -8.63 -0.51
N SER A 199 -8.91 -8.72 -1.45
CA SER A 199 -8.63 -9.96 -2.22
C SER A 199 -8.21 -11.13 -1.33
N THR A 200 -7.31 -10.90 -0.39
CA THR A 200 -6.81 -11.90 0.57
C THR A 200 -7.93 -12.42 1.47
N LEU A 201 -8.80 -11.52 1.95
CA LEU A 201 -9.96 -11.87 2.76
C LEU A 201 -10.99 -12.71 1.99
N TYR A 202 -11.18 -12.44 0.70
CA TYR A 202 -12.13 -13.17 -0.14
C TYR A 202 -11.76 -14.66 -0.28
N GLU A 203 -10.49 -14.95 -0.50
CA GLU A 203 -10.01 -16.34 -0.70
C GLU A 203 -10.06 -17.15 0.60
N TYR A 204 -9.81 -16.50 1.75
CA TYR A 204 -9.86 -17.12 3.07
C TYR A 204 -11.27 -17.33 3.64
N ASN A 205 -12.28 -16.57 3.17
CA ASN A 205 -13.66 -16.63 3.67
C ASN A 205 -14.38 -17.98 3.41
N THR A 206 -13.70 -18.96 2.81
CA THR A 206 -14.21 -20.33 2.63
C THR A 206 -13.88 -21.27 3.80
N ARG A 207 -13.06 -20.84 4.77
CA ARG A 207 -12.58 -21.69 5.89
C ARG A 207 -12.78 -21.11 7.31
N LEU A 208 -13.49 -20.00 7.45
CA LEU A 208 -13.67 -19.28 8.71
C LEU A 208 -14.80 -19.87 9.58
N ARG A 209 -14.54 -21.04 10.18
CA ARG A 209 -15.30 -21.55 11.33
C ARG A 209 -14.32 -21.76 12.49
N ASP A 210 -14.58 -21.09 13.60
CA ASP A 210 -14.05 -21.31 14.96
C ASP A 210 -12.52 -21.47 15.09
N VAL A 211 -11.76 -20.37 15.06
CA VAL A 211 -10.31 -20.37 15.38
C VAL A 211 -10.01 -19.28 16.40
N ALA A 212 -9.53 -19.67 17.59
CA ALA A 212 -9.05 -18.74 18.62
C ALA A 212 -7.72 -18.10 18.21
N VAL A 213 -7.48 -16.83 18.59
CA VAL A 213 -6.18 -16.17 18.37
C VAL A 213 -5.13 -16.84 19.25
N GLY A 214 -4.22 -17.56 18.61
CA GLY A 214 -3.08 -18.17 19.25
C GLY A 214 -1.94 -17.18 19.46
N ARG A 215 -0.95 -17.66 20.22
CA ARG A 215 0.33 -16.96 20.41
C ARG A 215 1.03 -16.72 19.07
N GLU A 216 0.91 -17.63 18.10
CA GLU A 216 1.65 -17.55 16.83
C GLU A 216 1.21 -16.38 15.93
N GLU A 217 -0.07 -16.04 15.96
CA GLU A 217 -0.63 -14.91 15.22
C GLU A 217 -0.10 -13.58 15.78
N LEU A 218 -0.09 -13.42 17.10
CA LEU A 218 0.46 -12.23 17.77
C LEU A 218 1.95 -12.05 17.47
N TRP A 219 2.71 -13.15 17.46
CA TRP A 219 4.12 -13.12 17.07
C TRP A 219 4.32 -12.67 15.63
N THR A 220 3.43 -13.09 14.72
CA THR A 220 3.50 -12.68 13.31
C THR A 220 3.21 -11.19 13.15
N VAL A 221 2.16 -10.68 13.79
CA VAL A 221 1.82 -9.25 13.79
C VAL A 221 2.98 -8.43 14.36
N GLY A 222 3.55 -8.87 15.49
CA GLY A 222 4.73 -8.26 16.09
C GLY A 222 5.91 -8.20 15.13
N ALA A 223 6.22 -9.29 14.43
CA ALA A 223 7.30 -9.34 13.45
C ALA A 223 7.07 -8.39 12.26
N VAL A 224 5.85 -8.34 11.72
CA VAL A 224 5.48 -7.43 10.61
C VAL A 224 5.64 -5.97 11.02
N LEU A 225 5.08 -5.58 12.17
CA LEU A 225 5.18 -4.21 12.69
C LEU A 225 6.64 -3.84 12.96
N PHE A 226 7.38 -4.74 13.61
CA PHE A 226 8.76 -4.52 13.96
C PHE A 226 9.66 -4.35 12.72
N VAL A 227 9.53 -5.24 11.72
CA VAL A 227 10.25 -5.10 10.45
C VAL A 227 9.84 -3.81 9.73
N GLY A 228 8.55 -3.46 9.75
CA GLY A 228 8.07 -2.18 9.21
C GLY A 228 8.80 -0.99 9.82
N VAL A 229 8.94 -0.95 11.15
CA VAL A 229 9.67 0.11 11.87
C VAL A 229 11.16 0.09 11.54
N VAL A 230 11.79 -1.08 11.51
CA VAL A 230 13.23 -1.22 11.18
C VAL A 230 13.52 -0.72 9.77
N VAL A 231 12.75 -1.15 8.77
CA VAL A 231 12.97 -0.73 7.39
C VAL A 231 12.62 0.76 7.22
N ALA A 232 11.59 1.27 7.91
CA ALA A 232 11.29 2.70 7.93
C ALA A 232 12.45 3.53 8.51
N PHE A 233 13.04 3.07 9.62
CA PHE A 233 14.21 3.71 10.23
C PHE A 233 15.41 3.70 9.27
N VAL A 234 15.72 2.55 8.66
CA VAL A 234 16.82 2.44 7.69
C VAL A 234 16.56 3.35 6.48
N VAL A 235 15.33 3.42 5.96
CA VAL A 235 14.98 4.32 4.86
C VAL A 235 15.14 5.79 5.28
N LEU A 236 14.68 6.21 6.45
CA LEU A 236 14.87 7.61 6.89
C LEU A 236 16.34 7.97 7.11
N ALA A 237 17.16 7.01 7.53
CA ALA A 237 18.60 7.20 7.72
C ALA A 237 19.36 7.28 6.39
N LEU A 238 18.93 6.52 5.38
CA LEU A 238 19.56 6.50 4.05
C LEU A 238 19.09 7.66 3.17
N PHE A 239 17.83 8.10 3.30
CA PHE A 239 17.25 9.17 2.47
C PHE A 239 17.24 10.50 3.27
N PRO A 240 18.23 11.39 3.07
CA PRO A 240 18.32 12.64 3.81
C PRO A 240 17.16 13.58 3.47
N ALA A 241 16.94 14.56 4.34
CA ALA A 241 16.01 15.65 4.08
C ALA A 241 16.44 16.43 2.81
N PRO A 242 15.50 17.08 2.09
CA PRO A 242 15.80 17.84 0.87
C PRO A 242 16.98 18.79 1.02
N GLU A 243 17.08 19.50 2.15
CA GLU A 243 18.16 20.44 2.46
C GLU A 243 19.55 19.80 2.58
N ASN A 244 19.63 18.48 2.77
CA ASN A 244 20.86 17.73 2.98
C ASN A 244 21.18 16.76 1.82
N VAL A 245 20.45 16.85 0.70
CA VAL A 245 20.73 16.03 -0.49
C VAL A 245 22.08 16.42 -1.12
N VAL A 246 22.49 17.68 -0.96
CA VAL A 246 23.81 18.19 -1.33
C VAL A 246 24.48 18.72 -0.07
N SER A 247 25.56 18.07 0.36
CA SER A 247 26.35 18.48 1.52
C SER A 247 27.82 18.52 1.12
N ASP A 248 28.48 19.67 1.36
CA ASP A 248 29.90 19.90 1.06
C ASP A 248 30.31 19.59 -0.39
N GLY A 249 29.45 19.92 -1.35
CA GLY A 249 29.70 19.65 -2.78
C GLY A 249 29.57 18.18 -3.17
N THR A 250 29.15 17.31 -2.24
CA THR A 250 28.86 15.90 -2.47
C THR A 250 27.37 15.63 -2.44
N PHE A 251 26.87 14.90 -3.44
CA PHE A 251 25.48 14.43 -3.46
C PHE A 251 25.37 13.19 -2.56
N VAL A 252 24.45 13.22 -1.60
CA VAL A 252 24.05 11.98 -0.92
C VAL A 252 23.38 11.12 -1.97
N ASN A 253 23.97 9.96 -2.25
CA ASN A 253 23.63 9.17 -3.42
C ASN A 253 22.32 8.39 -3.20
N VAL A 254 21.19 9.08 -3.32
CA VAL A 254 19.82 8.53 -3.24
C VAL A 254 19.63 7.38 -4.23
N TYR A 255 20.29 7.46 -5.40
CA TYR A 255 20.26 6.40 -6.40
C TYR A 255 20.92 5.12 -5.90
N SER A 256 22.02 5.23 -5.16
CA SER A 256 22.72 4.10 -4.53
C SER A 256 21.84 3.31 -3.58
N HIS A 257 21.04 4.01 -2.77
CA HIS A 257 20.19 3.40 -1.76
C HIS A 257 18.95 2.78 -2.39
N ALA A 258 18.34 3.46 -3.36
CA ALA A 258 17.22 2.91 -4.13
C ALA A 258 17.66 1.66 -4.91
N ALA A 259 18.79 1.74 -5.63
CA ALA A 259 19.36 0.61 -6.35
C ALA A 259 19.72 -0.54 -5.40
N GLY A 260 20.36 -0.24 -4.27
CA GLY A 260 20.74 -1.22 -3.25
C GLY A 260 19.52 -1.98 -2.73
N PHE A 261 18.49 -1.26 -2.30
CA PHE A 261 17.24 -1.85 -1.83
C PHE A 261 16.59 -2.77 -2.87
N LEU A 262 16.48 -2.30 -4.12
CA LEU A 262 15.88 -3.07 -5.21
C LEU A 262 16.70 -4.30 -5.59
N TRP A 263 18.03 -4.17 -5.73
CA TRP A 263 18.89 -5.30 -6.05
C TRP A 263 18.93 -6.34 -4.93
N GLY A 264 18.95 -5.90 -3.66
CA GLY A 264 18.84 -6.79 -2.52
C GLY A 264 17.52 -7.56 -2.51
N LEU A 265 16.40 -6.89 -2.75
CA LEU A 265 15.08 -7.51 -2.90
C LEU A 265 15.07 -8.55 -4.03
N VAL A 266 15.55 -8.16 -5.23
CA VAL A 266 15.58 -9.02 -6.41
C VAL A 266 16.45 -10.25 -6.17
N ILE A 267 17.69 -10.07 -5.73
CA ILE A 267 18.63 -11.18 -5.46
C ILE A 267 18.05 -12.14 -4.41
N ALA A 268 17.50 -11.61 -3.33
CA ALA A 268 16.90 -12.42 -2.27
C ALA A 268 15.71 -13.25 -2.77
N ILE A 269 14.90 -12.71 -3.69
CA ILE A 269 13.83 -13.44 -4.40
C ILE A 269 14.41 -14.51 -5.32
N LEU A 270 15.40 -14.16 -6.17
CA LEU A 270 16.05 -15.07 -7.12
C LEU A 270 16.60 -16.32 -6.41
N ILE A 271 17.18 -16.13 -5.22
CA ILE A 271 17.81 -17.18 -4.41
C ILE A 271 16.78 -18.04 -3.65
N SER A 272 15.57 -17.51 -3.40
CA SER A 272 14.52 -18.24 -2.68
C SER A 272 14.01 -19.43 -3.48
N ASP A 273 13.64 -20.52 -2.79
CA ASP A 273 13.00 -21.70 -3.41
C ASP A 273 11.61 -21.39 -3.99
N ALA A 274 11.09 -20.18 -3.76
CA ALA A 274 9.97 -19.65 -4.51
C ALA A 274 10.33 -19.57 -6.01
N GLY A 275 11.57 -19.25 -6.35
CA GLY A 275 12.06 -19.06 -7.72
C GLY A 275 11.41 -17.86 -8.40
N VAL A 276 12.13 -17.24 -9.33
CA VAL A 276 11.63 -16.08 -10.11
C VAL A 276 10.30 -16.41 -10.78
N VAL A 277 10.14 -17.62 -11.29
CA VAL A 277 8.93 -18.00 -12.03
C VAL A 277 7.73 -18.15 -11.11
N LYS A 278 7.84 -18.72 -9.90
CA LYS A 278 6.66 -18.76 -9.00
C LYS A 278 6.45 -17.43 -8.30
N PHE A 279 7.50 -16.66 -8.00
CA PHE A 279 7.34 -15.29 -7.50
C PHE A 279 6.69 -14.42 -8.57
N ALA A 280 7.23 -14.36 -9.78
CA ALA A 280 6.68 -13.61 -10.91
C ALA A 280 5.32 -14.12 -11.34
N ARG A 281 5.03 -15.43 -11.26
CA ARG A 281 3.68 -15.97 -11.51
C ARG A 281 2.72 -15.62 -10.38
N SER A 282 3.10 -15.72 -9.11
CA SER A 282 2.26 -15.30 -7.99
C SER A 282 2.05 -13.78 -7.98
N PHE A 283 3.09 -13.03 -8.33
CA PHE A 283 3.05 -11.58 -8.55
C PHE A 283 2.17 -11.26 -9.75
N ALA A 284 2.32 -11.93 -10.90
CA ALA A 284 1.50 -11.77 -12.09
C ALA A 284 0.06 -12.25 -11.90
N ASP A 285 -0.22 -13.24 -11.06
CA ASP A 285 -1.56 -13.72 -10.73
C ASP A 285 -2.25 -12.77 -9.75
N SER A 286 -1.52 -12.21 -8.78
CA SER A 286 -2.00 -11.11 -7.95
C SER A 286 -2.17 -9.81 -8.74
N MET A 287 -1.25 -9.55 -9.69
CA MET A 287 -1.26 -8.39 -10.57
C MET A 287 -2.38 -8.52 -11.62
N SER A 288 -2.59 -9.66 -12.26
CA SER A 288 -3.66 -9.81 -13.29
C SER A 288 -5.07 -9.53 -12.75
N ARG A 289 -5.27 -9.62 -11.43
CA ARG A 289 -6.56 -9.31 -10.77
C ARG A 289 -6.72 -7.86 -10.29
N GLY A 290 -5.64 -7.11 -10.07
CA GLY A 290 -5.68 -5.71 -9.59
C GLY A 290 -4.90 -4.71 -10.45
N THR A 291 -3.89 -5.17 -11.17
CA THR A 291 -2.98 -4.42 -12.04
C THR A 291 -3.54 -4.12 -13.40
N LEU A 292 -4.50 -4.89 -13.93
CA LEU A 292 -5.26 -4.39 -15.09
C LEU A 292 -5.95 -3.07 -14.71
N LEU A 293 -6.47 -2.98 -13.49
CA LEU A 293 -7.10 -1.78 -12.95
C LEU A 293 -6.10 -0.64 -12.74
N ILE A 294 -4.92 -0.93 -12.14
CA ILE A 294 -3.88 0.06 -11.86
C ILE A 294 -3.16 0.50 -13.14
N ILE A 295 -2.88 -0.40 -14.09
CA ILE A 295 -2.32 -0.08 -15.42
C ILE A 295 -3.33 0.72 -16.21
N ILE A 296 -4.62 0.38 -16.20
CA ILE A 296 -5.65 1.22 -16.84
C ILE A 296 -5.67 2.60 -16.19
N LEU A 297 -5.66 2.70 -14.85
CA LEU A 297 -5.61 3.99 -14.14
C LEU A 297 -4.37 4.81 -14.50
N ILE A 298 -3.18 4.20 -14.44
CA ILE A 298 -1.91 4.87 -14.73
C ILE A 298 -1.83 5.25 -16.22
N SER A 299 -2.29 4.38 -17.12
CA SER A 299 -2.30 4.64 -18.56
C SER A 299 -3.32 5.72 -18.92
N GLU A 300 -4.49 5.76 -18.30
CA GLU A 300 -5.47 6.84 -18.48
C GLU A 300 -4.95 8.17 -17.96
N ILE A 301 -4.32 8.19 -16.78
CA ILE A 301 -3.67 9.40 -16.22
C ILE A 301 -2.57 9.89 -17.17
N LEU A 302 -1.70 8.98 -17.67
CA LEU A 302 -0.64 9.31 -18.62
C LEU A 302 -1.18 9.80 -19.96
N ILE A 303 -2.15 9.11 -20.57
CA ILE A 303 -2.76 9.50 -21.85
C ILE A 303 -3.47 10.84 -21.71
N PHE A 304 -4.14 11.09 -20.59
CA PHE A 304 -4.83 12.36 -20.34
C PHE A 304 -3.85 13.52 -20.13
N SER A 305 -2.80 13.33 -19.33
CA SER A 305 -1.72 14.32 -19.18
C SER A 305 -1.05 14.61 -20.52
N LEU A 306 -0.72 13.58 -21.31
CA LEU A 306 -0.12 13.73 -22.63
C LEU A 306 -1.06 14.45 -23.61
N SER A 307 -2.36 14.19 -23.52
CA SER A 307 -3.38 14.85 -24.35
C SER A 307 -3.51 16.33 -24.01
N ILE A 308 -3.47 16.70 -22.72
CA ILE A 308 -3.46 18.10 -22.28
C ILE A 308 -2.20 18.80 -22.80
N ASP A 309 -1.03 18.17 -22.70
CA ASP A 309 0.22 18.74 -23.19
C ASP A 309 0.21 18.92 -24.73
N LEU A 310 -0.36 17.97 -25.48
CA LEU A 310 -0.55 18.07 -26.93
C LEU A 310 -1.56 19.15 -27.36
N LEU A 311 -2.65 19.32 -26.61
CA LEU A 311 -3.64 20.37 -26.84
C LEU A 311 -3.04 21.76 -26.57
N ASN A 312 -2.27 21.89 -25.50
CA ASN A 312 -1.54 23.12 -25.18
C ASN A 312 -0.48 23.43 -26.25
N ALA A 313 0.27 22.43 -26.70
CA ALA A 313 1.28 22.59 -27.74
C ALA A 313 0.69 22.92 -29.12
N SER A 314 -0.55 22.54 -29.40
CA SER A 314 -1.25 22.85 -30.66
C SER A 314 -2.00 24.19 -30.63
N GLY A 315 -1.91 24.96 -29.55
CA GLY A 315 -2.60 26.24 -29.39
C GLY A 315 -4.12 26.10 -29.26
N ILE A 316 -4.64 24.88 -29.12
CA ILE A 316 -6.05 24.59 -28.89
C ILE A 316 -6.28 24.62 -27.39
N THR A 317 -6.76 25.76 -26.89
CA THR A 317 -7.28 25.85 -25.52
C THR A 317 -8.63 25.16 -25.47
N LEU A 318 -8.70 23.98 -24.83
CA LEU A 318 -9.99 23.40 -24.47
C LEU A 318 -10.66 24.39 -23.50
N PHE A 319 -11.80 24.97 -23.90
CA PHE A 319 -12.55 26.05 -23.23
C PHE A 319 -12.10 27.49 -23.49
N GLY A 320 -12.11 27.90 -24.76
CA GLY A 320 -12.03 29.30 -25.19
C GLY A 320 -13.22 30.21 -24.81
N VAL A 321 -13.89 30.02 -23.66
CA VAL A 321 -15.01 30.90 -23.22
C VAL A 321 -14.74 31.63 -21.89
N LEU A 322 -13.76 31.23 -21.06
CA LEU A 322 -13.62 31.83 -19.71
C LEU A 322 -12.24 32.38 -19.32
N GLY A 323 -11.24 32.39 -20.20
CA GLY A 323 -10.01 33.17 -19.97
C GLY A 323 -9.26 32.87 -18.66
N ILE A 324 -9.31 31.64 -18.15
CA ILE A 324 -8.62 31.25 -16.92
C ILE A 324 -7.26 30.62 -17.31
N PRO A 325 -6.12 31.20 -16.89
CA PRO A 325 -4.82 30.60 -17.14
C PRO A 325 -4.64 29.29 -16.36
N VAL A 326 -4.19 28.23 -17.05
CA VAL A 326 -3.93 26.90 -16.46
C VAL A 326 -2.70 26.98 -15.55
N ARG A 327 -2.97 27.15 -14.26
CA ARG A 327 -2.02 26.89 -13.16
C ARG A 327 -2.82 26.35 -11.98
N LYS A 328 -2.91 25.02 -11.82
CA LYS A 328 -2.93 24.32 -10.52
C LYS A 328 -3.17 22.80 -10.66
N PRO A 329 -2.74 21.98 -9.66
CA PRO A 329 -2.89 20.51 -9.61
C PRO A 329 -4.34 19.98 -9.44
N VAL A 330 -5.33 20.84 -9.68
CA VAL A 330 -6.76 20.59 -9.45
C VAL A 330 -7.35 19.70 -10.56
N ASP A 331 -6.86 19.83 -11.81
CA ASP A 331 -7.36 19.06 -12.95
C ASP A 331 -7.02 17.56 -12.87
N GLY A 332 -5.89 17.22 -12.22
CA GLY A 332 -5.52 15.82 -11.96
C GLY A 332 -6.47 15.12 -10.98
N THR A 333 -7.07 15.88 -10.05
CA THR A 333 -8.06 15.36 -9.09
C THR A 333 -9.40 15.12 -9.78
N VAL A 334 -9.80 16.03 -10.68
CA VAL A 334 -11.03 15.91 -11.48
C VAL A 334 -10.93 14.74 -12.45
N ALA A 335 -9.79 14.59 -13.15
CA ALA A 335 -9.54 13.46 -14.04
C ALA A 335 -9.52 12.13 -13.29
N LEU A 336 -8.90 12.07 -12.10
CA LEU A 336 -8.90 10.87 -11.26
C LEU A 336 -10.32 10.51 -10.79
N LEU A 337 -11.12 11.48 -10.35
CA LEU A 337 -12.51 11.25 -9.96
C LEU A 337 -13.37 10.80 -11.15
N PHE A 338 -13.13 11.35 -12.34
CA PHE A 338 -13.82 10.96 -13.58
C PHE A 338 -13.41 9.55 -14.06
N SER A 339 -12.12 9.19 -13.95
CA SER A 339 -11.63 7.83 -14.24
C SER A 339 -12.12 6.80 -13.22
N ILE A 340 -12.15 7.13 -11.93
CA ILE A 340 -12.77 6.29 -10.89
C ILE A 340 -14.27 6.13 -11.17
N PHE A 341 -14.95 7.17 -11.64
CA PHE A 341 -16.36 7.15 -12.00
C PHE A 341 -16.64 6.31 -13.25
N PHE A 342 -15.85 6.48 -14.31
CA PHE A 342 -15.94 5.68 -15.52
C PHE A 342 -15.63 4.22 -15.18
N LEU A 343 -14.69 3.95 -14.28
CA LEU A 343 -14.33 2.61 -13.82
C LEU A 343 -15.41 1.97 -12.96
N ILE A 344 -15.98 2.66 -11.96
CA ILE A 344 -17.09 2.13 -11.14
C ILE A 344 -18.34 1.95 -12.00
N GLY A 345 -18.60 2.89 -12.91
CA GLY A 345 -19.70 2.83 -13.89
C GLY A 345 -19.52 1.72 -14.91
N TYR A 346 -18.31 1.54 -15.45
CA TYR A 346 -17.94 0.48 -16.39
C TYR A 346 -17.95 -0.89 -15.71
N VAL A 347 -17.38 -1.02 -14.51
CA VAL A 347 -17.42 -2.25 -13.71
C VAL A 347 -18.85 -2.58 -13.24
N GLY A 348 -19.67 -1.56 -12.98
CA GLY A 348 -21.09 -1.71 -12.63
C GLY A 348 -22.00 -2.02 -13.83
N ALA A 349 -21.73 -1.43 -15.00
CA ALA A 349 -22.49 -1.61 -16.24
C ALA A 349 -22.08 -2.90 -16.98
N TYR A 350 -20.81 -3.30 -16.89
CA TYR A 350 -20.29 -4.54 -17.45
C TYR A 350 -20.62 -5.72 -16.50
N ASN A 351 -21.89 -6.11 -16.59
CA ASN A 351 -22.68 -7.01 -15.76
C ASN A 351 -22.16 -8.47 -15.62
N ARG A 352 -20.87 -8.70 -15.33
CA ARG A 352 -20.29 -10.07 -15.17
C ARG A 352 -19.22 -10.27 -14.08
N TYR A 353 -18.80 -9.26 -13.31
CA TYR A 353 -17.83 -9.53 -12.23
C TYR A 353 -18.52 -9.93 -10.92
N LYS A 354 -18.49 -11.24 -10.64
CA LYS A 354 -18.86 -11.90 -9.36
C LYS A 354 -18.33 -11.15 -8.13
N LEU A 355 -17.21 -10.44 -8.29
CA LEU A 355 -16.50 -9.71 -7.25
C LEU A 355 -17.31 -8.54 -6.64
N VAL A 356 -17.79 -7.60 -7.45
CA VAL A 356 -18.58 -6.44 -6.96
C VAL A 356 -19.89 -6.88 -6.33
N ARG A 357 -20.57 -7.85 -6.95
CA ARG A 357 -21.79 -8.45 -6.38
C ARG A 357 -21.52 -9.14 -5.05
N THR A 358 -20.33 -9.72 -4.85
CA THR A 358 -19.99 -10.37 -3.59
C THR A 358 -19.67 -9.36 -2.50
N TYR A 359 -18.91 -8.29 -2.80
CA TYR A 359 -18.61 -7.24 -1.82
C TYR A 359 -19.83 -6.45 -1.37
N THR A 360 -20.65 -6.04 -2.33
CA THR A 360 -21.92 -5.35 -2.02
C THR A 360 -22.85 -6.21 -1.18
N LYS A 361 -22.90 -7.53 -1.44
CA LYS A 361 -23.62 -8.49 -0.57
C LYS A 361 -22.98 -8.63 0.81
N GLY A 362 -21.66 -8.58 0.95
CA GLY A 362 -20.98 -8.62 2.25
C GLY A 362 -21.35 -7.42 3.12
N ILE A 363 -21.24 -6.20 2.56
CA ILE A 363 -21.60 -4.95 3.25
C ILE A 363 -23.10 -4.95 3.59
N ALA A 364 -23.94 -5.29 2.62
CA ALA A 364 -25.38 -5.40 2.83
C ALA A 364 -25.71 -6.42 3.94
N ARG A 365 -25.01 -7.55 4.02
CA ARG A 365 -25.24 -8.53 5.08
C ARG A 365 -24.91 -7.98 6.47
N CYS A 366 -23.85 -7.18 6.57
CA CYS A 366 -23.52 -6.49 7.82
C CYS A 366 -24.64 -5.51 8.22
N GLY A 367 -25.07 -4.65 7.29
CA GLY A 367 -26.18 -3.72 7.49
C GLY A 367 -27.46 -4.44 7.94
N TRP A 368 -27.82 -5.54 7.26
CA TRP A 368 -28.96 -6.37 7.61
C TRP A 368 -28.87 -6.91 9.04
N LYS A 369 -27.73 -7.46 9.45
CA LYS A 369 -27.55 -7.98 10.82
C LYS A 369 -27.71 -6.90 11.89
N ILE A 370 -27.28 -5.67 11.60
CA ILE A 370 -27.38 -4.53 12.54
C ILE A 370 -28.83 -4.07 12.66
N THR A 371 -29.53 -3.93 11.53
CA THR A 371 -30.84 -3.26 11.52
C THR A 371 -32.03 -4.21 11.64
N ALA A 372 -31.87 -5.48 11.27
CA ALA A 372 -32.99 -6.39 11.22
C ALA A 372 -33.39 -6.86 12.64
N ARG A 373 -34.68 -6.74 12.95
CA ARG A 373 -35.30 -7.21 14.19
C ARG A 373 -36.55 -8.04 13.87
N PRO A 374 -36.88 -9.09 14.65
CA PRO A 374 -36.11 -9.70 15.75
C PRO A 374 -34.88 -10.49 15.25
N LYS A 375 -33.90 -10.78 16.12
CA LYS A 375 -32.72 -11.55 15.73
C LYS A 375 -33.12 -12.96 15.28
N ARG A 376 -32.45 -13.48 14.23
CA ARG A 376 -32.74 -14.79 13.59
C ARG A 376 -32.79 -15.96 14.59
N GLU A 377 -31.96 -15.92 15.63
CA GLU A 377 -31.89 -16.94 16.69
C GLU A 377 -33.18 -17.04 17.53
N ASN A 378 -33.94 -15.95 17.62
CA ASN A 378 -35.18 -15.88 18.39
C ASN A 378 -36.43 -16.27 17.58
N LEU A 379 -36.24 -16.73 16.33
CA LEU A 379 -37.33 -17.04 15.41
C LEU A 379 -37.66 -18.53 15.39
N THR A 380 -38.95 -18.85 15.29
CA THR A 380 -39.46 -20.18 14.99
C THR A 380 -39.00 -20.64 13.59
N ILE A 381 -39.12 -21.94 13.29
CA ILE A 381 -38.67 -22.51 12.00
C ILE A 381 -39.39 -21.86 10.80
N SER A 382 -40.70 -21.60 10.93
CA SER A 382 -41.49 -20.93 9.89
C SER A 382 -41.08 -19.47 9.71
N GLU A 383 -40.82 -18.75 10.80
CA GLU A 383 -40.35 -17.36 10.77
C GLU A 383 -38.94 -17.24 10.18
N ARG A 384 -38.04 -18.20 10.45
CA ARG A 384 -36.70 -18.24 9.85
C ARG A 384 -36.74 -18.34 8.33
N ARG A 385 -37.68 -19.10 7.76
CA ARG A 385 -37.83 -19.16 6.29
C ARG A 385 -38.22 -17.81 5.70
N VAL A 386 -39.11 -17.08 6.37
CA VAL A 386 -39.51 -15.73 5.96
C VAL A 386 -38.34 -14.75 6.13
N TRP A 387 -37.60 -14.88 7.22
CA TRP A 387 -36.40 -14.10 7.49
C TRP A 387 -35.32 -14.27 6.43
N ASP A 388 -34.96 -15.50 6.12
CA ASP A 388 -33.91 -15.83 5.13
C ASP A 388 -34.29 -15.30 3.75
N LYS A 389 -35.59 -15.35 3.41
CA LYS A 389 -36.11 -14.77 2.17
C LYS A 389 -36.05 -13.24 2.15
N LYS A 390 -36.31 -12.57 3.29
CA LYS A 390 -36.13 -11.11 3.42
C LYS A 390 -34.66 -10.72 3.35
N GLU A 391 -33.78 -11.47 4.01
CA GLU A 391 -32.32 -11.28 3.95
C GLU A 391 -31.83 -11.40 2.50
N GLU A 392 -32.18 -12.47 1.80
CA GLU A 392 -31.76 -12.65 0.40
C GLU A 392 -32.31 -11.54 -0.51
N GLY A 393 -33.57 -11.15 -0.31
CA GLY A 393 -34.19 -10.01 -0.99
C GLY A 393 -33.40 -8.72 -0.75
N TYR A 394 -33.02 -8.46 0.50
CA TYR A 394 -32.22 -7.31 0.91
C TYR A 394 -30.84 -7.31 0.25
N LEU A 395 -30.12 -8.43 0.33
CA LEU A 395 -28.79 -8.58 -0.26
C LEU A 395 -28.80 -8.35 -1.78
N ASN A 396 -29.79 -8.91 -2.47
CA ASN A 396 -29.91 -8.73 -3.91
C ASN A 396 -30.30 -7.28 -4.27
N THR A 397 -31.21 -6.67 -3.52
CA THR A 397 -31.66 -5.29 -3.77
C THR A 397 -30.56 -4.28 -3.47
N ALA A 398 -29.85 -4.42 -2.35
CA ALA A 398 -28.71 -3.59 -1.99
C ALA A 398 -27.58 -3.69 -3.03
N SER A 399 -27.27 -4.90 -3.50
CA SER A 399 -26.25 -5.09 -4.55
C SER A 399 -26.62 -4.39 -5.87
N ARG A 400 -27.91 -4.38 -6.25
CA ARG A 400 -28.39 -3.70 -7.46
C ARG A 400 -28.37 -2.18 -7.31
N ARG A 401 -28.63 -1.67 -6.09
CA ARG A 401 -28.71 -0.24 -5.79
C ARG A 401 -27.38 0.38 -5.38
N PHE A 402 -26.33 -0.41 -5.21
CA PHE A 402 -25.02 0.08 -4.80
C PHE A 402 -24.46 1.13 -5.76
N GLY A 403 -24.61 0.94 -7.08
CA GLY A 403 -24.18 1.94 -8.07
C GLY A 403 -24.90 3.28 -7.88
N THR A 404 -26.22 3.26 -7.66
CA THR A 404 -27.01 4.46 -7.35
C THR A 404 -26.56 5.10 -6.04
N PHE A 405 -26.27 4.31 -5.01
CA PHE A 405 -25.80 4.84 -3.73
C PHE A 405 -24.43 5.51 -3.85
N ALA A 406 -23.47 4.86 -4.51
CA ALA A 406 -22.14 5.41 -4.77
C ALA A 406 -22.23 6.70 -5.60
N PHE A 407 -23.13 6.73 -6.59
CA PHE A 407 -23.43 7.94 -7.36
C PHE A 407 -23.93 9.07 -6.46
N LEU A 408 -24.91 8.82 -5.59
CA LEU A 408 -25.45 9.83 -4.67
C LEU A 408 -24.42 10.30 -3.63
N LEU A 409 -23.41 9.48 -3.31
CA LEU A 409 -22.33 9.90 -2.43
C LEU A 409 -21.37 10.89 -3.09
N ILE A 410 -21.10 10.74 -4.38
CA ILE A 410 -20.07 11.53 -5.06
C ILE A 410 -20.68 12.74 -5.79
N LEU A 411 -21.94 12.64 -6.21
CA LEU A 411 -22.67 13.70 -6.93
C LEU A 411 -22.58 15.09 -6.24
N PRO A 412 -22.73 15.23 -4.92
CA PRO A 412 -22.61 16.53 -4.24
C PRO A 412 -21.26 17.21 -4.41
N TRP A 413 -20.18 16.42 -4.44
CA TRP A 413 -18.81 16.90 -4.64
C TRP A 413 -18.60 17.34 -6.08
N ILE A 414 -19.09 16.54 -7.03
CA ILE A 414 -19.04 16.87 -8.45
C ILE A 414 -19.83 18.16 -8.72
N LEU A 415 -21.06 18.27 -8.21
CA LEU A 415 -21.89 19.45 -8.39
C LEU A 415 -21.28 20.69 -7.74
N SER A 416 -20.76 20.58 -6.53
CA SER A 416 -20.05 21.69 -5.90
C SER A 416 -18.88 22.16 -6.76
N PHE A 417 -18.04 21.24 -7.22
CA PHE A 417 -16.87 21.58 -8.02
C PHE A 417 -17.25 22.18 -9.39
N LEU A 418 -18.19 21.57 -10.11
CA LEU A 418 -18.61 22.03 -11.43
C LEU A 418 -19.29 23.41 -11.39
N TYR A 419 -20.09 23.69 -10.35
CA TYR A 419 -20.84 24.94 -10.26
C TYR A 419 -20.06 26.07 -9.59
N LEU A 420 -19.16 25.76 -8.65
CA LEU A 420 -18.49 26.77 -7.84
C LEU A 420 -16.99 26.91 -8.17
N GLY A 421 -16.43 26.01 -8.99
CA GLY A 421 -15.00 25.97 -9.29
C GLY A 421 -14.13 25.50 -8.13
N GLU A 422 -14.74 25.18 -6.98
CA GLU A 422 -14.08 24.73 -5.76
C GLU A 422 -15.00 23.81 -4.93
N PHE A 423 -14.41 23.10 -3.96
CA PHE A 423 -15.17 22.30 -3.01
C PHE A 423 -15.73 23.20 -1.91
N ASN A 424 -16.98 23.61 -2.05
CA ASN A 424 -17.70 24.36 -1.03
C ASN A 424 -18.45 23.36 -0.13
N PHE A 425 -17.89 23.09 1.04
CA PHE A 425 -18.44 22.08 1.95
C PHE A 425 -19.84 22.39 2.46
N ASN A 426 -20.23 23.68 2.55
CA ASN A 426 -21.60 24.06 2.88
C ASN A 426 -22.57 23.67 1.75
N ALA A 427 -22.17 23.86 0.49
CA ALA A 427 -22.95 23.41 -0.66
C ALA A 427 -23.03 21.87 -0.72
N ILE A 428 -21.90 21.17 -0.52
CA ILE A 428 -21.85 19.70 -0.48
C ILE A 428 -22.77 19.16 0.61
N ALA A 429 -22.70 19.73 1.82
CA ALA A 429 -23.56 19.36 2.94
C ALA A 429 -25.05 19.58 2.63
N ALA A 430 -25.39 20.74 2.06
CA ALA A 430 -26.77 21.05 1.66
C ALA A 430 -27.28 20.06 0.60
N ILE A 431 -26.46 19.71 -0.40
CA ILE A 431 -26.85 18.75 -1.43
C ILE A 431 -27.03 17.35 -0.83
N TYR A 432 -26.19 16.92 0.13
CA TYR A 432 -26.39 15.66 0.85
C TYR A 432 -27.72 15.63 1.61
N VAL A 433 -28.05 16.71 2.33
CA VAL A 433 -29.31 16.81 3.08
C VAL A 433 -30.51 16.78 2.13
N ILE A 434 -30.48 17.57 1.05
CA ILE A 434 -31.55 17.60 0.04
C ILE A 434 -31.72 16.23 -0.62
N THR A 435 -30.63 15.57 -0.99
CA THR A 435 -30.64 14.24 -1.62
C THR A 435 -31.19 13.19 -0.65
N GLY A 436 -30.82 13.24 0.63
CA GLY A 436 -31.38 12.39 1.69
C GLY A 436 -32.90 12.55 1.82
N ILE A 437 -33.40 13.78 1.91
CA ILE A 437 -34.84 14.06 2.02
C ILE A 437 -35.59 13.60 0.76
N LEU A 438 -35.05 13.86 -0.43
CA LEU A 438 -35.68 13.47 -1.70
C LEU A 438 -35.74 11.95 -1.86
N THR A 439 -34.65 11.24 -1.51
CA THR A 439 -34.62 9.76 -1.55
C THR A 439 -35.62 9.16 -0.56
N GLY A 440 -35.71 9.68 0.66
CA GLY A 440 -36.73 9.25 1.65
C GLY A 440 -38.18 9.49 1.20
N ARG A 441 -38.49 10.67 0.67
CA ARG A 441 -39.85 11.04 0.25
C ARG A 441 -40.32 10.34 -1.03
N LEU A 442 -39.47 10.28 -2.06
CA LEU A 442 -39.82 9.63 -3.32
C LEU A 442 -40.11 8.14 -3.09
N GLU A 443 -39.29 7.47 -2.30
CA GLU A 443 -39.43 6.01 -2.13
C GLU A 443 -40.57 5.63 -1.18
N SER A 444 -40.85 6.43 -0.16
CA SER A 444 -42.03 6.24 0.70
C SER A 444 -43.36 6.53 -0.04
N GLY A 445 -43.35 7.38 -1.06
CA GLY A 445 -44.49 7.64 -1.94
C GLY A 445 -44.74 6.53 -2.97
N PHE A 446 -43.71 6.13 -3.72
CA PHE A 446 -43.80 5.08 -4.74
C PHE A 446 -44.12 3.69 -4.16
N ASN A 447 -43.54 3.34 -3.00
CA ASN A 447 -43.80 2.04 -2.38
C ASN A 447 -45.24 1.90 -1.87
N ARG A 448 -45.88 2.97 -1.38
CA ARG A 448 -47.30 2.92 -0.95
C ARG A 448 -48.25 2.59 -2.10
N LEU A 449 -47.94 3.02 -3.32
CA LEU A 449 -48.77 2.77 -4.51
C LEU A 449 -48.65 1.32 -5.02
N ILE A 450 -47.48 0.69 -4.87
CA ILE A 450 -47.19 -0.64 -5.42
C ILE A 450 -47.67 -1.77 -4.49
N VAL A 451 -47.72 -1.54 -3.17
CA VAL A 451 -48.00 -2.58 -2.15
C VAL A 451 -49.45 -3.06 -2.13
N ARG A 452 -50.40 -2.34 -2.73
CA ARG A 452 -51.83 -2.70 -2.71
C ARG A 452 -52.22 -3.97 -3.50
N ARG A 453 -51.31 -4.67 -4.21
CA ARG A 453 -51.71 -5.72 -5.17
C ARG A 453 -51.16 -7.14 -4.99
N ASN A 454 -50.16 -7.44 -4.14
CA ASN A 454 -49.67 -8.82 -3.98
C ASN A 454 -48.81 -9.05 -2.71
N SER A 455 -49.04 -10.15 -1.97
CA SER A 455 -48.28 -10.50 -0.75
C SER A 455 -46.78 -10.75 -1.01
N LYS A 456 -46.41 -11.25 -2.20
CA LYS A 456 -45.01 -11.40 -2.62
C LYS A 456 -44.30 -10.05 -2.78
N LYS A 457 -45.02 -9.04 -3.26
CA LYS A 457 -44.51 -7.66 -3.39
C LYS A 457 -44.33 -6.96 -2.04
N ARG A 458 -45.02 -7.43 -0.99
CA ARG A 458 -44.94 -6.85 0.36
C ARG A 458 -43.56 -7.03 0.99
N ALA A 459 -42.94 -8.21 0.84
CA ALA A 459 -41.60 -8.45 1.37
C ALA A 459 -40.53 -7.66 0.59
N GLU A 460 -40.66 -7.57 -0.74
CA GLU A 460 -39.76 -6.78 -1.59
C GLU A 460 -39.89 -5.27 -1.30
N SER A 461 -41.11 -4.76 -1.11
CA SER A 461 -41.32 -3.35 -0.75
C SER A 461 -40.80 -3.02 0.63
N GLU A 462 -40.90 -3.94 1.59
CA GLU A 462 -40.38 -3.76 2.95
C GLU A 462 -38.85 -3.69 2.91
N VAL A 463 -38.22 -4.58 2.15
CA VAL A 463 -36.77 -4.57 1.90
C VAL A 463 -36.31 -3.26 1.24
N VAL A 464 -37.01 -2.82 0.18
CA VAL A 464 -36.70 -1.56 -0.49
C VAL A 464 -36.82 -0.41 0.51
N SER A 465 -37.92 -0.34 1.27
CA SER A 465 -38.14 0.70 2.29
C SER A 465 -37.04 0.75 3.36
N ILE A 466 -36.52 -0.40 3.79
CA ILE A 466 -35.42 -0.47 4.75
C ILE A 466 -34.14 0.11 4.14
N ILE A 467 -33.80 -0.28 2.90
CA ILE A 467 -32.61 0.22 2.20
C ILE A 467 -32.72 1.73 1.97
N SER A 468 -33.88 2.21 1.52
CA SER A 468 -34.17 3.64 1.34
C SER A 468 -33.96 4.45 2.61
N SER A 469 -34.51 3.97 3.73
CA SER A 469 -34.40 4.63 5.02
C SER A 469 -32.96 4.67 5.52
N GLN A 470 -32.18 3.61 5.28
CA GLN A 470 -30.75 3.60 5.61
C GLN A 470 -29.95 4.57 4.74
N GLN A 471 -30.27 4.67 3.45
CA GLN A 471 -29.62 5.62 2.54
C GLN A 471 -29.94 7.07 2.93
N GLU A 472 -31.20 7.38 3.22
CA GLU A 472 -31.64 8.67 3.75
C GLU A 472 -30.87 9.03 5.03
N ALA A 473 -30.90 8.16 6.05
CA ALA A 473 -30.23 8.40 7.32
C ALA A 473 -28.71 8.62 7.14
N PHE A 474 -28.07 7.83 6.27
CA PHE A 474 -26.65 7.97 5.98
C PHE A 474 -26.33 9.33 5.32
N LEU A 475 -27.09 9.73 4.31
CA LEU A 475 -26.88 11.01 3.61
C LEU A 475 -27.14 12.20 4.53
N LEU A 476 -28.12 12.12 5.43
CA LEU A 476 -28.39 13.16 6.43
C LEU A 476 -27.23 13.28 7.44
N ILE A 477 -26.72 12.16 7.95
CA ILE A 477 -25.56 12.15 8.86
C ILE A 477 -24.32 12.71 8.17
N LEU A 478 -24.08 12.30 6.92
CA LEU A 478 -22.93 12.78 6.14
C LEU A 478 -23.04 14.27 5.84
N GLY A 479 -24.23 14.76 5.51
CA GLY A 479 -24.51 16.19 5.34
C GLY A 479 -24.24 16.99 6.61
N ALA A 480 -24.76 16.53 7.76
CA ALA A 480 -24.54 17.18 9.06
C ALA A 480 -23.05 17.18 9.46
N ALA A 481 -22.33 16.07 9.26
CA ALA A 481 -20.90 15.98 9.53
C ALA A 481 -20.07 16.90 8.61
N THR A 482 -20.45 16.98 7.33
CA THR A 482 -19.80 17.86 6.35
C THR A 482 -20.02 19.34 6.71
N GLN A 483 -21.23 19.70 7.14
CA GLN A 483 -21.55 21.05 7.59
C GLN A 483 -20.80 21.42 8.87
N ALA A 484 -20.74 20.51 9.85
CA ALA A 484 -20.02 20.76 11.09
C ALA A 484 -18.53 20.98 10.81
N GLY A 485 -17.89 20.12 10.03
CA GLY A 485 -16.47 20.29 9.75
C GLY A 485 -16.17 21.52 8.87
N ALA A 486 -17.07 21.93 7.98
CA ALA A 486 -16.96 23.20 7.26
C ALA A 486 -16.98 24.44 8.16
N GLN A 487 -17.57 24.36 9.36
CA GLN A 487 -17.67 25.46 10.31
C GLN A 487 -16.48 25.55 11.27
N PHE A 488 -15.78 24.44 11.51
CA PHE A 488 -14.79 24.35 12.59
C PHE A 488 -13.36 24.06 12.12
N LEU A 489 -13.14 23.76 10.84
CA LEU A 489 -11.84 23.36 10.30
C LEU A 489 -11.54 24.12 9.01
N ASP A 490 -10.27 24.43 8.77
CA ASP A 490 -9.86 24.90 7.44
C ASP A 490 -10.03 23.78 6.39
N THR A 491 -10.07 24.13 5.10
CA THR A 491 -10.31 23.15 4.01
C THR A 491 -9.32 21.97 4.03
N ASN A 492 -8.06 22.18 4.41
CA ASN A 492 -7.04 21.14 4.45
C ASN A 492 -7.18 20.27 5.70
N GLU A 493 -7.49 20.88 6.84
CA GLU A 493 -7.77 20.21 8.11
C GLU A 493 -9.06 19.38 8.04
N PHE A 494 -10.09 19.89 7.35
CA PHE A 494 -11.34 19.18 7.14
C PHE A 494 -11.16 17.98 6.20
N VAL A 495 -10.44 18.15 5.08
CA VAL A 495 -10.08 17.04 4.18
C VAL A 495 -9.19 16.03 4.92
N GLY A 496 -8.23 16.49 5.72
CA GLY A 496 -7.40 15.65 6.58
C GLY A 496 -8.23 14.87 7.60
N LEU A 497 -9.18 15.53 8.28
CA LEU A 497 -10.10 14.88 9.21
C LEU A 497 -11.03 13.90 8.50
N LEU A 498 -11.54 14.21 7.30
CA LEU A 498 -12.41 13.33 6.53
C LEU A 498 -11.64 12.09 6.05
N VAL A 499 -10.38 12.26 5.64
CA VAL A 499 -9.46 11.16 5.36
C VAL A 499 -9.19 10.36 6.62
N VAL A 500 -8.95 10.99 7.77
CA VAL A 500 -8.77 10.32 9.07
C VAL A 500 -10.04 9.61 9.53
N LEU A 501 -11.24 10.16 9.30
CA LEU A 501 -12.52 9.55 9.65
C LEU A 501 -12.87 8.40 8.71
N VAL A 502 -12.54 8.50 7.42
CA VAL A 502 -12.63 7.39 6.47
C VAL A 502 -11.59 6.33 6.80
N LEU A 503 -10.37 6.71 7.19
CA LEU A 503 -9.32 5.83 7.69
C LEU A 503 -9.74 5.15 8.99
N LEU A 504 -10.34 5.88 9.93
CA LEU A 504 -10.85 5.35 11.19
C LEU A 504 -12.09 4.51 10.93
N ALA A 505 -12.94 4.83 9.96
CA ALA A 505 -14.06 3.99 9.56
C ALA A 505 -13.58 2.73 8.84
N ILE A 506 -12.55 2.80 8.00
CA ILE A 506 -11.90 1.67 7.35
C ILE A 506 -11.15 0.84 8.39
N LEU A 507 -10.41 1.45 9.31
CA LEU A 507 -9.70 0.79 10.41
C LEU A 507 -10.69 0.25 11.44
N PHE A 508 -11.81 0.89 11.68
CA PHE A 508 -12.90 0.39 12.54
C PHE A 508 -13.65 -0.71 11.82
N VAL A 509 -13.84 -0.65 10.50
CA VAL A 509 -14.38 -1.76 9.71
C VAL A 509 -13.39 -2.91 9.64
N ILE A 510 -12.08 -2.65 9.49
CA ILE A 510 -11.02 -3.65 9.54
C ILE A 510 -10.92 -4.22 10.95
N ALA A 511 -10.91 -3.40 11.99
CA ALA A 511 -10.87 -3.80 13.40
C ALA A 511 -12.17 -4.48 13.83
N TYR A 512 -13.32 -4.09 13.30
CA TYR A 512 -14.61 -4.76 13.47
C TYR A 512 -14.67 -6.04 12.65
N ILE A 513 -14.05 -6.12 11.48
CA ILE A 513 -13.89 -7.37 10.71
C ILE A 513 -12.90 -8.28 11.43
N LEU A 514 -11.85 -7.73 12.05
CA LEU A 514 -10.90 -8.44 12.89
C LEU A 514 -11.56 -8.82 14.22
N ALA A 515 -12.45 -8.03 14.80
CA ALA A 515 -13.15 -8.30 16.07
C ALA A 515 -14.39 -9.18 15.89
N ALA A 516 -15.07 -9.10 14.76
CA ALA A 516 -16.07 -10.06 14.30
C ALA A 516 -15.43 -11.32 13.70
N LYS A 517 -14.09 -11.41 13.68
CA LYS A 517 -13.31 -12.65 13.62
C LYS A 517 -12.89 -13.14 15.01
N LEU A 518 -13.06 -12.34 16.07
CA LEU A 518 -12.74 -12.67 17.47
C LEU A 518 -13.97 -13.16 18.26
N TYR A 519 -15.16 -13.00 17.70
CA TYR A 519 -16.46 -13.54 18.13
C TYR A 519 -17.12 -14.25 16.95
#